data_AF-A0A9W4MIN5-F1
#
_entry.id   AF-A0A9W4MIN5-F1
#
_cell.length_a   1.000
_cell.length_b   1.000
_cell.length_c   1.000
_cell.angle_alpha   90.00
_cell.angle_beta   90.00
_cell.angle_gamma   90.00
#
_symmetry.space_group_name_H-M   'P 1'
#
loop_
_entity.id
_entity.type
_entity.pdbx_description
1 polymer ?
#
loop_
_entity_poly.entity_id
_entity_poly.type
_entity_poly.pdbx_seq_one_letter_code
_entity_poly.pdbx_strand_id
1 'polypeptide(L)' 'MDEIAMEVIKVNRQGEDADGNAYDFMASPQMIDAGYMVNTPVVLEYPDGRLISAHRVGVTPAGIAFLQAELARHNGTAA' A
#
# COMPACT_ATOMS: atom_id res chain seq x y z
N MET A 1 12.86 -11.64 -21.94
CA MET A 1 11.78 -11.44 -20.96
C MET A 1 12.50 -11.19 -19.66
N ASP A 2 12.59 -9.93 -19.23
CA ASP A 2 13.04 -9.66 -17.87
C ASP A 2 11.98 -10.26 -16.94
N GLU A 3 12.35 -11.28 -16.17
CA GLU A 3 11.55 -11.71 -15.03
C GLU A 3 11.44 -10.48 -14.11
N ILE A 4 10.25 -9.88 -14.04
CA ILE A 4 9.95 -8.95 -12.96
C ILE A 4 9.96 -9.80 -11.70
N ALA A 5 11.11 -9.87 -11.04
CA ALA A 5 11.24 -10.52 -9.75
C ALA A 5 10.31 -9.76 -8.78
N MET A 6 9.14 -10.33 -8.50
CA MET A 6 8.23 -9.80 -7.50
C MET A 6 8.93 -9.86 -6.15
N GLU A 7 8.88 -8.75 -5.41
CA GLU A 7 9.44 -8.68 -4.05
C GLU A 7 8.78 -9.72 -3.16
N VAL A 8 9.60 -10.51 -2.45
CA VAL A 8 9.12 -11.48 -1.45
C VAL A 8 9.24 -10.84 -0.07
N ILE A 9 8.13 -10.80 0.66
CA ILE A 9 8.02 -10.18 1.97
C ILE A 9 7.70 -11.27 2.99
N LYS A 10 8.55 -11.40 4.00
CA LYS A 10 8.31 -12.32 5.11
C LYS A 10 7.31 -11.72 6.07
N VAL A 11 6.27 -12.48 6.38
CA VAL A 11 5.20 -12.05 7.27
C VAL A 11 5.01 -13.03 8.43
N ASN A 12 4.41 -12.53 9.51
CA ASN A 12 3.95 -13.35 10.63
C ASN A 12 2.67 -14.12 10.25
N ARG A 13 2.10 -14.88 11.21
CA ARG A 13 0.86 -15.64 10.95
C ARG A 13 -0.36 -14.75 10.69
N GLN A 14 -0.29 -13.48 11.08
CA GLN A 14 -1.31 -12.45 10.85
C GLN A 14 -1.17 -11.77 9.48
N GLY A 15 -0.09 -12.03 8.74
CA GLY A 15 0.17 -11.37 7.46
C GLY A 15 0.84 -10.00 7.58
N GLU A 16 1.46 -9.71 8.73
CA GLU A 16 2.21 -8.48 8.98
C GLU A 16 3.71 -8.72 8.85
N ASP A 17 4.44 -7.75 8.31
CA ASP A 17 5.91 -7.79 8.24
C ASP A 17 6.59 -7.41 9.58
N ALA A 18 7.92 -7.32 9.57
CA ALA A 18 8.71 -6.98 10.76
C ALA A 18 8.45 -5.56 11.30
N ASP A 19 7.94 -4.66 10.46
CA ASP A 19 7.60 -3.29 10.82
C ASP A 19 6.11 -3.16 11.22
N GLY A 20 5.35 -4.25 11.16
CA GLY A 20 3.91 -4.29 11.46
C GLY A 20 3.02 -3.85 10.30
N ASN A 21 3.54 -3.76 9.07
CA ASN A 21 2.70 -3.42 7.92
C ASN A 21 1.87 -4.63 7.49
N ALA A 22 0.58 -4.40 7.25
CA ALA A 22 -0.33 -5.38 6.68
C ALA A 22 -0.48 -5.22 5.15
N TYR A 23 -0.80 -6.33 4.48
CA TYR A 23 -0.86 -6.44 3.01
C TYR A 23 -2.23 -6.92 2.51
N ASP A 24 -3.27 -6.71 3.32
CA ASP A 24 -4.66 -7.05 3.07
C ASP A 24 -5.46 -5.90 2.45
N PHE A 25 -4.84 -4.73 2.29
CA PHE A 25 -5.45 -3.56 1.68
C PHE A 25 -5.16 -3.43 0.18
N MET A 26 -6.08 -2.77 -0.52
CA MET A 26 -5.92 -2.39 -1.91
C MET A 26 -6.26 -0.91 -2.06
N ALA A 27 -5.38 -0.12 -2.69
CA ALA A 27 -5.73 1.26 -3.01
C ALA A 27 -6.95 1.30 -3.94
N SER A 28 -7.81 2.30 -3.76
CA SER A 28 -8.98 2.46 -4.63
C SER A 28 -8.54 2.80 -6.06
N PRO A 29 -9.22 2.27 -7.10
CA PRO A 29 -8.86 2.54 -8.48
C PRO A 29 -8.78 4.04 -8.80
N GLN A 30 -9.70 4.83 -8.26
CA GLN A 30 -9.73 6.28 -8.45
C GLN A 30 -8.48 6.98 -7.92
N MET A 31 -7.94 6.54 -6.77
CA MET A 31 -6.72 7.11 -6.19
C MET A 31 -5.46 6.69 -6.95
N ILE A 32 -5.49 5.50 -7.57
CA ILE A 32 -4.41 5.03 -8.45
C ILE A 32 -4.43 5.82 -9.77
N ASP A 33 -5.59 5.93 -10.41
CA ASP A 33 -5.76 6.65 -11.68
C ASP A 33 -5.42 8.14 -11.54
N ALA A 34 -5.69 8.74 -10.38
CA ALA A 34 -5.29 10.10 -10.04
C ALA A 34 -3.81 10.25 -9.69
N GLY A 35 -3.04 9.16 -9.59
CA GLY A 35 -1.61 9.15 -9.26
C GLY A 35 -1.30 9.42 -7.78
N TYR A 36 -2.29 9.30 -6.89
CA TYR A 36 -2.15 9.58 -5.46
C TYR A 36 -1.73 8.34 -4.66
N MET A 37 -2.04 7.15 -5.15
CA MET A 37 -1.65 5.89 -4.52
C MET A 37 -1.10 4.90 -5.55
N VAL A 38 -0.35 3.92 -5.08
CA VAL A 38 0.20 2.82 -5.87
C VAL A 38 -0.10 1.48 -5.21
N ASN A 39 -0.33 0.46 -6.03
CA ASN A 39 -0.39 -0.93 -5.63
C ASN A 39 0.77 -1.67 -6.29
N THR A 40 1.81 -1.99 -5.53
CA THR A 40 2.94 -2.76 -6.03
C THR A 40 2.68 -4.25 -5.78
N PRO A 41 2.69 -5.13 -6.81
CA PRO A 41 2.51 -6.56 -6.59
C PRO A 41 3.69 -7.14 -5.81
N VAL A 42 3.38 -7.97 -4.80
CA VAL A 42 4.36 -8.62 -3.92
C VAL A 42 3.95 -10.06 -3.64
N VAL A 43 4.87 -10.86 -3.12
CA VAL A 43 4.60 -12.21 -2.62
C VAL A 43 4.84 -12.23 -1.11
N LEU A 44 3.87 -12.70 -0.34
CA LEU A 44 4.00 -12.89 1.10
C LEU A 44 4.48 -14.31 1.38
N GLU A 45 5.57 -14.44 2.15
CA GLU A 45 6.08 -15.70 2.68
C GLU A 45 5.71 -15.84 4.15
N TYR A 46 4.79 -16.77 4.45
CA TYR A 46 4.35 -17.08 5.80
C TYR A 46 5.32 -18.06 6.51
N PRO A 47 5.29 -18.14 7.86
CA PRO A 47 6.22 -19.00 8.61
C PRO A 47 6.05 -20.51 8.36
N ASP A 48 4.93 -20.92 7.76
CA ASP A 48 4.64 -22.29 7.34
C ASP A 48 5.15 -22.60 5.92
N GLY A 49 5.82 -21.65 5.27
CA GLY A 49 6.33 -21.75 3.89
C GLY A 49 5.28 -21.44 2.82
N ARG A 50 4.06 -21.03 3.20
CA ARG A 50 3.02 -20.64 2.24
C ARG A 50 3.39 -19.33 1.56
N LEU A 51 3.27 -19.30 0.23
CA LEU A 51 3.44 -18.12 -0.61
C LEU A 51 2.08 -17.60 -1.09
N ILE A 52 1.81 -16.30 -0.94
CA ILE A 52 0.55 -15.67 -1.37
C ILE A 52 0.85 -14.41 -2.17
N SER A 53 0.24 -14.25 -3.34
CA SER A 53 0.28 -12.98 -4.07
C SER A 53 -0.56 -11.91 -3.37
N ALA A 54 0.02 -10.74 -3.16
CA ALA A 54 -0.61 -9.60 -2.51
C ALA A 54 -0.17 -8.28 -3.17
N HIS A 55 -0.59 -7.16 -2.59
CA HIS A 55 -0.15 -5.83 -3.01
C HIS A 55 0.37 -5.05 -1.80
N ARG A 56 1.48 -4.34 -2.00
CA ARG A 56 1.90 -3.26 -1.10
C ARG A 56 1.22 -1.97 -1.55
N VAL A 57 0.43 -1.38 -0.67
CA VAL A 57 -0.20 -0.08 -0.88
C VAL A 57 0.77 1.02 -0.46
N GLY A 58 0.96 2.03 -1.31
CA GLY A 58 1.75 3.21 -1.00
C GLY A 58 1.02 4.50 -1.36
N VAL A 59 1.26 5.57 -0.58
CA VAL A 59 0.82 6.93 -0.92
C VAL A 59 1.96 7.65 -1.63
N THR A 60 1.68 8.25 -2.78
CA THR A 60 2.69 9.00 -3.53
C THR A 60 2.89 10.39 -2.91
N PRO A 61 3.99 11.10 -3.24
CA PRO A 61 4.14 12.50 -2.82
C PRO A 61 2.95 13.39 -3.24
N ALA A 62 2.37 13.15 -4.43
CA ALA A 62 1.16 13.83 -4.88
C ALA A 62 -0.06 13.49 -4.02
N GLY A 63 -0.19 12.22 -3.61
CA GLY A 63 -1.24 11.79 -2.69
C GLY A 63 -1.12 12.41 -1.30
N ILE A 64 0.09 12.56 -0.78
CA ILE A 64 0.32 13.27 0.49
C ILE A 64 -0.11 14.74 0.37
N ALA A 65 0.28 15.42 -0.71
CA ALA A 65 -0.13 16.81 -0.94
C ALA A 65 -1.65 16.95 -1.06
N PHE A 66 -2.31 16.03 -1.76
CA PHE A 66 -3.77 15.96 -1.86
C PHE A 66 -4.44 15.81 -0.48
N LEU A 67 -3.98 14.84 0.33
CA LEU A 67 -4.51 14.62 1.68
C LEU A 67 -4.31 15.83 2.59
N GLN A 68 -3.16 16.50 2.52
CA GLN A 68 -2.90 17.73 3.27
C GLN A 68 -3.86 18.87 2.88
N ALA A 69 -4.09 19.05 1.57
CA ALA A 69 -5.03 20.07 1.09
C ALA A 69 -6.46 19.77 1.53
N GLU A 70 -6.86 18.50 1.48
CA GLU A 70 -8.20 18.08 1.90
C GLU A 70 -8.39 18.25 3.42
N LEU A 71 -7.39 17.90 4.24
CA LEU A 71 -7.41 18.17 5.67
C LEU A 71 -7.51 19.67 5.98
N ALA A 72 -6.77 20.52 5.26
CA ALA A 72 -6.87 21.97 5.42
C ALA A 72 -8.27 22.49 5.05
N ARG A 73 -8.90 21.95 3.99
CA ARG A 73 -10.27 22.29 3.58
C ARG A 73 -11.30 21.90 4.63
N HIS A 74 -11.13 20.73 5.26
CA HIS A 74 -12.02 20.24 6.32
C HIS A 74 -11.82 20.96 7.66
N ASN A 75 -10.59 21.39 7.98
CA ASN A 75 -10.31 22.17 9.18
C ASN A 75 -10.65 23.66 9.02
N GLY A 76 -10.71 24.16 7.77
CA GLY A 76 -11.09 25.53 7.42
C GLY A 76 -12.59 25.82 7.47
N THR A 77 -13.45 24.83 7.73
CA THR A 77 -14.89 25.01 8.02
C THR A 77 -15.19 25.25 9.50
N ALA A 78 -14.20 25.76 10.25
CA ALA A 78 -14.39 26.47 11.52
C ALA A 78 -13.86 27.91 11.35
N ALA A 79 -14.56 28.68 10.51
CA ALA A 79 -14.40 30.14 10.41
C ALA A 79 -15.74 30.78 10.73
#